data_AF-A0A7W9DM19-F1
#
_entry.id   AF-A0A7W9DM19-F1
#
_cell.length_a   1.000
_cell.length_b   1.000
_cell.length_c   1.000
_cell.angle_alpha   90.00
_cell.angle_beta   90.00
_cell.angle_gamma   90.00
#
_symmetry.space_group_name_H-M   'P 1'
#
loop_
_entity.id
_entity.type
_entity.pdbx_description
1 polymer ?
#
loop_
_entity_poly.entity_id
_entity_poly.type
_entity_poly.pdbx_seq_one_letter_code
_entity_poly.pdbx_strand_id
1 'polypeptide(L)'
;MKIGKTLGFVRITGVFGLLIIAAACNNKKPAIPADPFEDGKFNPYDQELGKRIEAYNNTVAPNNANSKSGNPALYIDFSSGINKAFADPGIKEMMTNCFNTVLAQKFDVYKLGSNKITPLNITNTTQLGQQVSDPAQYADIWAPIQSAVEKIVDGDNDALLITDFEEWQKNSEVTNTAFLKIPFSKWLEKGNTIHFFIADYKEGPVAKHLYFTIFNCGNPNESSMISKLESKLGALTTRFDLSNKSYKLRTAYPGEKSGGIFYDTSGKSDNAKNVLDLKDNYINGLKNGNHFEFYPLGVDWKTIAQLHTTYAAQNQFNDFFRKLYIDLSNDDSYTFGDFDVKVSAIKADFENFSKAAEVKKHKPKLAKGSDGQDKFADSENDVFALACYHTDGKLKEQWLYKPEPVIPVNEVFILNKLLFENTRKQDHKNVEFGVSFHPGFNLKNIQDPNGIVKVDIVLNTAVPNLANLKLSKFQWVNAKHVPNIALYESIKNTLQELKPVNKIIYSYYIKTQQ
;
A
#
# COMPACT_ATOMS: atom_id res chain seq x y z
N MET A 1 -29.24 96.60 13.67
CA MET A 1 -29.90 96.07 12.45
C MET A 1 -30.57 94.76 12.80
N LYS A 2 -31.75 94.52 12.20
CA LYS A 2 -32.81 93.55 12.53
C LYS A 2 -32.33 92.12 12.88
N ILE A 3 -32.83 91.50 13.96
CA ILE A 3 -33.95 90.52 14.06
C ILE A 3 -33.59 89.19 13.35
N GLY A 4 -33.73 87.98 13.90
CA GLY A 4 -34.51 87.48 15.03
C GLY A 4 -34.07 86.05 15.42
N LYS A 5 -34.17 85.64 16.68
CA LYS A 5 -35.37 85.18 17.43
C LYS A 5 -35.78 83.73 17.08
N THR A 6 -35.51 82.77 17.97
CA THR A 6 -36.46 82.13 18.95
C THR A 6 -37.45 81.15 18.30
N LEU A 7 -37.98 80.07 18.89
CA LEU A 7 -38.06 79.48 20.23
C LEU A 7 -38.53 78.00 19.97
N GLY A 8 -38.25 77.01 20.82
CA GLY A 8 -39.15 76.63 21.94
C GLY A 8 -39.98 75.37 21.58
N PHE A 9 -39.83 74.25 22.30
CA PHE A 9 -40.65 73.82 23.47
C PHE A 9 -42.12 73.52 23.06
N VAL A 10 -42.72 72.33 23.30
CA VAL A 10 -43.21 71.82 24.60
C VAL A 10 -44.07 70.53 24.40
N ARG A 11 -44.03 69.62 25.41
CA ARG A 11 -45.04 68.64 25.93
C ARG A 11 -45.64 67.55 25.04
N ILE A 12 -45.50 66.26 25.39
CA ILE A 12 -46.25 65.44 26.38
C ILE A 12 -47.74 65.31 26.04
N THR A 13 -48.11 64.10 25.62
CA THR A 13 -49.42 63.48 25.86
C THR A 13 -49.20 61.98 26.02
N GLY A 14 -49.43 61.46 27.23
CA GLY A 14 -49.45 60.03 27.50
C GLY A 14 -50.84 59.44 27.28
N VAL A 15 -50.91 58.12 27.05
CA VAL A 15 -52.08 57.30 27.40
C VAL A 15 -51.60 55.90 27.80
N PHE A 16 -51.84 55.61 29.08
CA PHE A 16 -52.25 54.36 29.72
C PHE A 16 -52.37 53.06 28.91
N GLY A 17 -51.97 51.95 29.57
CA GLY A 17 -52.68 50.67 29.41
C GLY A 17 -51.83 49.42 29.62
N LEU A 18 -51.71 48.96 30.87
CA LEU A 18 -51.33 47.59 31.23
C LEU A 18 -52.21 46.56 30.51
N LEU A 19 -51.62 45.48 29.97
CA LEU A 19 -51.97 44.12 30.39
C LEU A 19 -51.03 43.06 29.78
N ILE A 20 -50.52 42.24 30.69
CA ILE A 20 -49.73 41.03 30.48
C ILE A 20 -50.60 39.95 29.84
N ILE A 21 -50.12 39.32 28.77
CA ILE A 21 -50.46 37.92 28.47
C ILE A 21 -49.15 37.18 28.25
N ALA A 22 -48.84 36.29 29.18
CA ALA A 22 -47.80 35.29 29.06
C ALA A 22 -48.18 34.31 27.94
N ALA A 23 -47.32 34.18 26.93
CA ALA A 23 -47.25 33.01 26.07
C ALA A 23 -45.90 32.33 26.32
N ALA A 24 -45.95 31.30 27.16
CA ALA A 24 -44.87 30.36 27.34
C ALA A 24 -44.66 29.57 26.04
N CYS A 25 -43.72 30.01 25.21
CA CYS A 25 -43.15 29.16 24.17
C CYS A 25 -41.97 28.40 24.78
N ASN A 26 -42.25 27.18 25.23
CA ASN A 26 -41.29 26.14 25.55
C ASN A 26 -40.49 25.75 24.28
N ASN A 27 -39.59 26.63 23.83
CA ASN A 27 -38.58 26.27 22.85
C ASN A 27 -37.34 25.76 23.58
N LYS A 28 -37.46 24.59 24.24
CA LYS A 28 -36.27 23.76 24.42
C LYS A 28 -35.88 23.26 23.03
N LYS A 29 -35.06 24.02 22.31
CA LYS A 29 -34.16 23.41 21.33
C LYS A 29 -33.46 22.27 22.08
N PRO A 30 -33.43 21.03 21.56
CA PRO A 30 -32.56 20.03 22.13
C PRO A 30 -31.16 20.64 22.14
N ALA A 31 -30.52 20.67 23.31
CA ALA A 31 -29.11 20.97 23.38
C ALA A 31 -28.43 19.93 22.48
N ILE A 32 -27.93 20.37 21.33
CA ILE A 32 -27.06 19.53 20.49
C ILE A 32 -25.90 19.14 21.41
N PRO A 33 -25.62 17.85 21.64
CA PRO A 33 -24.59 17.47 22.59
C PRO A 33 -23.26 18.14 22.24
N ALA A 34 -22.59 18.67 23.27
CA ALA A 34 -21.15 18.69 23.30
C ALA A 34 -20.70 17.24 23.08
N ASP A 35 -19.93 16.97 22.02
CA ASP A 35 -19.47 15.64 21.57
C ASP A 35 -20.52 14.49 21.59
N PRO A 36 -21.07 14.02 20.45
CA PRO A 36 -22.05 12.93 20.37
C PRO A 36 -21.54 11.58 20.92
N PHE A 37 -20.26 11.47 21.26
CA PHE A 37 -19.66 10.30 21.89
C PHE A 37 -19.69 10.34 23.43
N GLU A 38 -20.13 11.43 24.07
CA GLU A 38 -20.15 11.58 25.54
C GLU A 38 -21.15 10.66 26.26
N ASP A 39 -22.18 10.15 25.57
CA ASP A 39 -23.19 9.27 26.18
C ASP A 39 -22.71 7.82 26.41
N GLY A 40 -21.46 7.52 26.03
CA GLY A 40 -20.79 6.25 26.28
C GLY A 40 -21.31 5.09 25.42
N LYS A 41 -22.20 5.31 24.44
CA LYS A 41 -22.72 4.25 23.58
C LYS A 41 -21.71 3.68 22.59
N PHE A 42 -20.59 4.37 22.42
CA PHE A 42 -19.50 3.97 21.55
C PHE A 42 -18.22 3.76 22.36
N ASN A 43 -17.71 2.53 22.33
CA ASN A 43 -16.41 2.21 22.90
C ASN A 43 -15.48 1.71 21.78
N PRO A 44 -14.38 2.44 21.47
CA PRO A 44 -13.45 2.01 20.43
C PRO A 44 -12.67 0.71 20.78
N TYR A 45 -12.74 0.26 22.03
CA TYR A 45 -12.07 -0.94 22.55
C TYR A 45 -13.05 -2.08 22.89
N ASP A 46 -14.20 -2.13 22.22
CA ASP A 46 -15.16 -3.22 22.36
C ASP A 46 -14.73 -4.49 21.59
N GLN A 47 -15.66 -5.44 21.44
CA GLN A 47 -15.42 -6.71 20.74
C GLN A 47 -15.02 -6.52 19.26
N GLU A 48 -15.28 -5.33 18.67
CA GLU A 48 -14.92 -4.99 17.29
C GLU A 48 -13.53 -4.34 17.16
N LEU A 49 -12.78 -4.18 18.27
CA LEU A 49 -11.46 -3.55 18.30
C LEU A 49 -10.51 -4.08 17.21
N GLY A 50 -10.45 -5.40 17.02
CA GLY A 50 -9.60 -6.00 15.98
C GLY A 50 -9.92 -5.45 14.59
N LYS A 51 -11.20 -5.48 14.19
CA LYS A 51 -11.63 -4.97 12.87
C LYS A 51 -11.37 -3.46 12.74
N ARG A 52 -11.51 -2.70 13.83
CA ARG A 52 -11.17 -1.27 13.85
C ARG A 52 -9.68 -1.05 13.64
N ILE A 53 -8.81 -1.88 14.23
CA ILE A 53 -7.36 -1.80 14.03
C ILE A 53 -6.96 -2.14 12.60
N GLU A 54 -7.58 -3.16 12.00
CA GLU A 54 -7.36 -3.48 10.58
C GLU A 54 -7.76 -2.30 9.68
N ALA A 55 -8.94 -1.71 9.90
CA ALA A 55 -9.40 -0.54 9.15
C ALA A 55 -8.48 0.68 9.38
N TYR A 56 -8.00 0.89 10.60
CA TYR A 56 -7.05 1.94 10.95
C TYR A 56 -5.72 1.74 10.21
N ASN A 57 -5.13 0.54 10.27
CA ASN A 57 -3.89 0.20 9.56
C ASN A 57 -4.03 0.46 8.06
N ASN A 58 -5.11 0.00 7.43
CA ASN A 58 -5.36 0.22 6.01
C ASN A 58 -5.49 1.71 5.63
N THR A 59 -5.81 2.57 6.60
CA THR A 59 -5.93 4.02 6.40
C THR A 59 -4.59 4.73 6.58
N VAL A 60 -3.81 4.39 7.61
CA VAL A 60 -2.56 5.12 7.97
C VAL A 60 -1.30 4.54 7.33
N ALA A 61 -1.35 3.25 6.99
CA ALA A 61 -0.32 2.53 6.28
C ALA A 61 -0.99 1.72 5.18
N PRO A 62 -1.62 2.39 4.19
CA PRO A 62 -2.24 1.71 3.09
C PRO A 62 -1.18 0.80 2.49
N ASN A 63 -1.50 -0.48 2.46
CA ASN A 63 -0.76 -1.43 1.66
C ASN A 63 -0.96 -0.87 0.25
N ASN A 64 0.04 -0.17 -0.31
CA ASN A 64 -0.03 0.54 -1.61
C ASN A 64 -0.24 -0.43 -2.79
N ALA A 65 -0.99 -1.50 -2.58
CA ALA A 65 -1.64 -2.25 -3.60
C ALA A 65 -2.80 -1.41 -4.14
N ASN A 66 -2.55 -0.68 -5.22
CA ASN A 66 -3.63 -0.05 -5.98
C ASN A 66 -4.70 -1.09 -6.30
N SER A 67 -5.96 -0.76 -6.02
CA SER A 67 -7.09 -1.59 -6.42
C SER A 67 -7.19 -1.58 -7.94
N LYS A 68 -7.21 -2.77 -8.55
CA LYS A 68 -7.36 -2.92 -10.00
C LYS A 68 -8.71 -2.36 -10.44
N SER A 69 -8.73 -1.48 -11.44
CA SER A 69 -9.92 -0.72 -11.85
C SER A 69 -10.45 -1.07 -13.25
N GLY A 70 -9.88 -2.07 -13.92
CA GLY A 70 -10.25 -2.46 -15.28
C GLY A 70 -9.67 -3.81 -15.72
N ASN A 71 -9.64 -4.03 -17.04
CA ASN A 71 -8.99 -5.20 -17.60
C ASN A 71 -7.47 -4.98 -17.58
N PRO A 72 -6.67 -6.03 -17.36
CA PRO A 72 -5.26 -5.95 -17.66
C PRO A 72 -5.02 -5.86 -19.18
N ALA A 73 -3.84 -5.41 -19.58
CA ALA A 73 -3.56 -5.06 -20.97
C ALA A 73 -2.31 -5.77 -21.53
N LEU A 74 -2.30 -5.99 -22.85
CA LEU A 74 -1.20 -6.56 -23.61
C LEU A 74 -0.75 -5.56 -24.66
N TYR A 75 0.52 -5.16 -24.63
CA TYR A 75 1.16 -4.25 -25.58
C TYR A 75 2.22 -5.02 -26.34
N ILE A 76 2.10 -5.08 -27.66
CA ILE A 76 3.03 -5.82 -28.51
C ILE A 76 3.64 -4.85 -29.51
N ASP A 77 4.95 -4.88 -29.58
CA ASP A 77 5.73 -4.17 -30.59
C ASP A 77 5.51 -4.77 -31.98
N PHE A 78 5.33 -3.91 -32.98
CA PHE A 78 5.17 -4.28 -34.38
C PHE A 78 6.16 -3.49 -35.27
N SER A 79 7.27 -3.06 -34.70
CA SER A 79 8.38 -2.53 -35.47
C SER A 79 9.13 -3.65 -36.20
N SER A 80 9.69 -3.33 -37.36
CA SER A 80 10.34 -4.27 -38.27
C SER A 80 11.54 -5.01 -37.66
N GLY A 81 12.18 -4.43 -36.64
CA GLY A 81 13.30 -5.04 -35.92
C GLY A 81 12.91 -6.32 -35.17
N ILE A 82 11.67 -6.44 -34.72
CA ILE A 82 11.24 -7.52 -33.82
C ILE A 82 10.70 -8.74 -34.58
N ASN A 83 10.27 -8.58 -35.83
CA ASN A 83 9.73 -9.68 -36.65
C ASN A 83 10.68 -10.90 -36.66
N LYS A 84 12.00 -10.66 -36.69
CA LYS A 84 13.02 -11.71 -36.61
C LYS A 84 13.08 -12.40 -35.25
N ALA A 85 12.84 -11.68 -34.15
CA ALA A 85 12.73 -12.28 -32.82
C ALA A 85 11.57 -13.28 -32.77
N PHE A 86 10.46 -12.96 -33.44
CA PHE A 86 9.26 -13.80 -33.43
C PHE A 86 9.36 -15.04 -34.33
N ALA A 87 10.35 -15.07 -35.22
CA ALA A 87 10.69 -16.26 -35.99
C ALA A 87 11.53 -17.28 -35.18
N ASP A 88 12.13 -16.86 -34.04
CA ASP A 88 12.86 -17.78 -33.17
C ASP A 88 11.89 -18.80 -32.53
N PRO A 89 12.14 -20.12 -32.64
CA PRO A 89 11.20 -21.13 -32.15
C PRO A 89 10.92 -21.04 -30.64
N GLY A 90 11.93 -20.72 -29.83
CA GLY A 90 11.79 -20.61 -28.38
C GLY A 90 10.97 -19.38 -27.99
N ILE A 91 11.23 -18.24 -28.64
CA ILE A 91 10.43 -17.02 -28.46
C ILE A 91 8.99 -17.26 -28.91
N LYS A 92 8.78 -17.88 -30.06
CA LYS A 92 7.45 -18.18 -30.60
C LYS A 92 6.64 -19.07 -29.66
N GLU A 93 7.26 -20.08 -29.05
CA GLU A 93 6.62 -20.93 -28.04
C GLU A 93 6.24 -20.11 -26.79
N MET A 94 7.15 -19.29 -26.27
CA MET A 94 6.88 -18.41 -25.12
C MET A 94 5.72 -17.47 -25.39
N MET A 95 5.70 -16.80 -26.54
CA MET A 95 4.60 -15.91 -26.94
C MET A 95 3.27 -16.66 -27.01
N THR A 96 3.26 -17.85 -27.62
CA THR A 96 2.05 -18.69 -27.70
C THR A 96 1.52 -19.02 -26.30
N ASN A 97 2.41 -19.41 -25.37
CA ASN A 97 2.05 -19.70 -24.00
C ASN A 97 1.52 -18.46 -23.25
N CYS A 98 2.14 -17.30 -23.45
CA CYS A 98 1.67 -16.03 -22.90
C CYS A 98 0.29 -15.66 -23.44
N PHE A 99 0.10 -15.69 -24.75
CA PHE A 99 -1.17 -15.33 -25.39
C PHE A 99 -2.30 -16.24 -24.94
N ASN A 100 -2.07 -17.55 -24.86
CA ASN A 100 -3.05 -18.50 -24.35
C ASN A 100 -3.45 -18.20 -22.90
N THR A 101 -2.49 -17.80 -22.07
CA THR A 101 -2.75 -17.47 -20.66
C THR A 101 -3.47 -16.13 -20.51
N VAL A 102 -3.06 -15.13 -21.29
CA VAL A 102 -3.64 -13.78 -21.30
C VAL A 102 -5.07 -13.86 -21.83
N LEU A 103 -5.28 -14.34 -23.05
CA LEU A 103 -6.61 -14.31 -23.68
C LEU A 103 -7.63 -15.31 -23.09
N ALA A 104 -7.21 -16.21 -22.20
CA ALA A 104 -8.14 -16.97 -21.37
C ALA A 104 -8.94 -16.09 -20.39
N GLN A 105 -8.53 -14.83 -20.21
CA GLN A 105 -9.26 -13.82 -19.43
C GLN A 105 -9.52 -12.59 -20.29
N LYS A 106 -10.31 -11.65 -19.77
CA LYS A 106 -10.60 -10.41 -20.48
C LYS A 106 -9.39 -9.48 -20.43
N PHE A 107 -8.73 -9.26 -21.55
CA PHE A 107 -7.59 -8.34 -21.70
C PHE A 107 -7.79 -7.39 -22.87
N ASP A 108 -7.27 -6.17 -22.72
CA ASP A 108 -7.20 -5.20 -23.82
C ASP A 108 -5.87 -5.40 -24.56
N VAL A 109 -5.91 -5.51 -25.89
CA VAL A 109 -4.71 -5.76 -26.72
C VAL A 109 -4.36 -4.52 -27.54
N TYR A 110 -3.09 -4.14 -27.55
CA TYR A 110 -2.57 -2.98 -28.26
C TYR A 110 -1.37 -3.33 -29.13
N LYS A 111 -1.38 -2.81 -30.36
CA LYS A 111 -0.26 -2.79 -31.31
C LYS A 111 0.53 -1.50 -31.13
N LEU A 112 1.85 -1.61 -31.05
CA LEU A 112 2.79 -0.50 -31.05
C LEU A 112 3.51 -0.46 -32.40
N GLY A 113 3.23 0.54 -33.23
CA GLY A 113 3.86 0.67 -34.54
C GLY A 113 3.44 1.97 -35.22
N SER A 114 4.20 2.42 -36.22
CA SER A 114 3.94 3.69 -36.91
C SER A 114 3.84 4.89 -35.95
N ASN A 115 4.64 4.86 -34.87
CA ASN A 115 4.61 5.84 -33.77
C ASN A 115 3.23 6.01 -33.12
N LYS A 116 2.40 4.95 -33.10
CA LYS A 116 1.05 4.94 -32.54
C LYS A 116 0.78 3.70 -31.68
N ILE A 117 -0.08 3.90 -30.68
CA ILE A 117 -0.65 2.83 -29.85
C ILE A 117 -2.07 2.57 -30.38
N THR A 118 -2.28 1.43 -31.03
CA THR A 118 -3.56 1.10 -31.69
C THR A 118 -4.20 -0.10 -31.03
N PRO A 119 -5.48 -0.03 -30.59
CA PRO A 119 -6.18 -1.21 -30.07
C PRO A 119 -6.36 -2.26 -31.16
N LEU A 120 -6.16 -3.53 -30.81
CA LEU A 120 -6.47 -4.67 -31.67
C LEU A 120 -7.74 -5.35 -31.17
N ASN A 121 -8.76 -5.42 -32.03
CA ASN A 121 -9.99 -6.13 -31.75
C ASN A 121 -9.79 -7.63 -31.94
N ILE A 122 -9.14 -8.27 -30.97
CA ILE A 122 -8.85 -9.70 -30.98
C ILE A 122 -9.86 -10.44 -30.12
N THR A 123 -10.43 -11.53 -30.65
CA THR A 123 -11.44 -12.34 -29.96
C THR A 123 -10.89 -13.66 -29.43
N ASN A 124 -9.72 -14.11 -29.90
CA ASN A 124 -9.09 -15.36 -29.49
C ASN A 124 -7.58 -15.40 -29.80
N THR A 125 -6.90 -16.42 -29.27
CA THR A 125 -5.44 -16.60 -29.36
C THR A 125 -4.96 -16.87 -30.78
N THR A 126 -5.75 -17.59 -31.58
CA THR A 126 -5.43 -17.87 -32.99
C THR A 126 -5.36 -16.58 -33.81
N GLN A 127 -6.33 -15.68 -33.62
CA GLN A 127 -6.32 -14.36 -34.28
C GLN A 127 -5.12 -13.51 -33.86
N LEU A 128 -4.78 -13.50 -32.57
CA LEU A 128 -3.57 -12.80 -32.12
C LEU A 128 -2.31 -13.40 -32.76
N GLY A 129 -2.18 -14.73 -32.74
CA GLY A 129 -1.05 -15.44 -33.32
C GLY A 129 -0.90 -15.19 -34.82
N GLN A 130 -2.02 -15.14 -35.56
CA GLN A 130 -2.03 -14.80 -36.99
C GLN A 130 -1.53 -13.38 -37.25
N GLN A 131 -2.02 -12.39 -36.49
CA GLN A 131 -1.57 -11.00 -36.61
C GLN A 131 -0.08 -10.85 -36.30
N VAL A 132 0.38 -11.45 -35.21
CA VAL A 132 1.80 -11.42 -34.80
C VAL A 132 2.70 -12.19 -35.78
N SER A 133 2.20 -13.23 -36.43
CA SER A 133 2.99 -14.00 -37.39
C SER A 133 3.00 -13.42 -38.80
N ASP A 134 2.19 -12.39 -39.08
CA ASP A 134 2.08 -11.77 -40.41
C ASP A 134 3.17 -10.70 -40.61
N PRO A 135 4.17 -10.94 -41.49
CA PRO A 135 5.24 -9.98 -41.74
C PRO A 135 4.74 -8.62 -42.25
N ALA A 136 3.56 -8.56 -42.89
CA ALA A 136 2.98 -7.31 -43.38
C ALA A 136 2.57 -6.36 -42.23
N GLN A 137 2.42 -6.88 -41.01
CA GLN A 137 2.11 -6.05 -39.84
C GLN A 137 3.30 -5.19 -39.38
N TYR A 138 4.52 -5.50 -39.84
CA TYR A 138 5.79 -4.93 -39.38
C TYR A 138 6.38 -3.91 -40.38
N ALA A 139 5.59 -2.89 -40.73
CA ALA A 139 5.87 -2.03 -41.87
C ALA A 139 6.93 -0.92 -41.63
N ASP A 140 7.22 -0.57 -40.38
CA ASP A 140 8.16 0.51 -40.03
C ASP A 140 8.99 0.19 -38.79
N ILE A 141 9.92 1.06 -38.40
CA ILE A 141 10.83 0.88 -37.25
C ILE A 141 10.31 1.58 -35.98
N TRP A 142 9.13 2.20 -35.99
CA TRP A 142 8.72 3.15 -34.95
C TRP A 142 7.70 2.55 -34.00
N ALA A 143 8.15 1.95 -32.90
CA ALA A 143 7.31 1.63 -31.76
C ALA A 143 7.34 2.77 -30.73
N PRO A 144 6.19 3.37 -30.33
CA PRO A 144 6.15 4.42 -29.32
C PRO A 144 6.24 3.83 -27.90
N ILE A 145 7.40 3.26 -27.54
CA ILE A 145 7.58 2.48 -26.30
C ILE A 145 7.45 3.39 -25.08
N GLN A 146 8.06 4.59 -25.10
CA GLN A 146 7.90 5.54 -24.00
C GLN A 146 6.42 5.85 -23.71
N SER A 147 5.65 6.19 -24.74
CA SER A 147 4.23 6.51 -24.60
C SER A 147 3.40 5.29 -24.19
N ALA A 148 3.78 4.08 -24.60
CA ALA A 148 3.12 2.86 -24.16
C ALA A 148 3.32 2.64 -22.66
N VAL A 149 4.56 2.80 -22.16
CA VAL A 149 4.86 2.70 -20.73
C VAL A 149 4.16 3.81 -19.94
N GLU A 150 4.13 5.05 -20.44
CA GLU A 150 3.36 6.14 -19.81
C GLU A 150 1.87 5.78 -19.68
N LYS A 151 1.26 5.24 -20.76
CA LYS A 151 -0.13 4.77 -20.73
C LYS A 151 -0.36 3.64 -19.73
N ILE A 152 0.57 2.69 -19.61
CA ILE A 152 0.51 1.61 -18.62
C ILE A 152 0.53 2.20 -17.21
N VAL A 153 1.47 3.12 -16.96
CA VAL A 153 1.72 3.70 -15.63
C VAL A 153 0.61 4.64 -15.17
N ASP A 154 -0.05 5.31 -16.10
CA ASP A 154 -1.23 6.13 -15.83
C ASP A 154 -2.47 5.28 -15.52
N GLY A 155 -2.49 4.00 -15.91
CA GLY A 155 -3.49 3.03 -15.51
C GLY A 155 -3.29 2.46 -14.10
N ASP A 156 -4.27 1.68 -13.63
CA ASP A 156 -4.22 0.94 -12.36
C ASP A 156 -4.47 -0.57 -12.56
N ASN A 157 -3.99 -1.15 -13.66
CA ASN A 157 -4.15 -2.57 -13.97
C ASN A 157 -2.81 -3.22 -14.34
N ASP A 158 -2.75 -4.55 -14.31
CA ASP A 158 -1.55 -5.25 -14.78
C ASP A 158 -1.38 -5.06 -16.29
N ALA A 159 -0.14 -5.00 -16.77
CA ALA A 159 0.15 -4.95 -18.20
C ALA A 159 1.35 -5.84 -18.57
N LEU A 160 1.28 -6.47 -19.75
CA LEU A 160 2.40 -7.14 -20.39
C LEU A 160 2.84 -6.30 -21.58
N LEU A 161 4.10 -5.89 -21.60
CA LEU A 161 4.75 -5.24 -22.74
C LEU A 161 5.78 -6.19 -23.35
N ILE A 162 5.65 -6.45 -24.66
CA ILE A 162 6.59 -7.26 -25.45
C ILE A 162 7.27 -6.37 -26.48
N THR A 163 8.56 -6.09 -26.30
CA THR A 163 9.38 -5.19 -27.15
C THR A 163 10.87 -5.50 -26.97
N ASP A 164 11.73 -5.02 -27.86
CA ASP A 164 13.18 -5.00 -27.71
C ASP A 164 13.70 -3.69 -27.05
N PHE A 165 12.80 -2.77 -26.70
CA PHE A 165 13.06 -1.46 -26.10
C PHE A 165 13.90 -0.50 -26.98
N GLU A 166 13.96 -0.73 -28.29
CA GLU A 166 14.61 0.18 -29.24
C GLU A 166 13.72 1.41 -29.52
N GLU A 167 13.78 2.42 -28.64
CA GLU A 167 12.99 3.65 -28.77
C GLU A 167 13.56 4.59 -29.85
N TRP A 168 12.68 5.08 -30.73
CA TRP A 168 13.03 6.05 -31.76
C TRP A 168 12.26 7.36 -31.57
N GLN A 169 12.99 8.47 -31.47
CA GLN A 169 12.42 9.82 -31.33
C GLN A 169 13.00 10.75 -32.39
N LYS A 170 12.14 11.51 -33.07
CA LYS A 170 12.53 12.47 -34.12
C LYS A 170 13.48 11.86 -35.18
N ASN A 171 13.19 10.63 -35.60
CA ASN A 171 13.99 9.85 -36.57
C ASN A 171 15.40 9.45 -36.10
N SER A 172 15.67 9.49 -34.80
CA SER A 172 16.90 8.98 -34.20
C SER A 172 16.61 7.99 -33.08
N GLU A 173 17.36 6.90 -33.04
CA GLU A 173 17.34 5.97 -31.93
C GLU A 173 17.81 6.66 -30.65
N VAL A 174 17.10 6.44 -29.55
CA VAL A 174 17.46 6.92 -28.23
C VAL A 174 18.44 5.94 -27.61
N THR A 175 19.73 6.32 -27.54
CA THR A 175 20.81 5.40 -27.16
C THR A 175 21.40 5.62 -25.78
N ASN A 176 21.22 6.80 -25.16
CA ASN A 176 21.82 7.13 -23.87
C ASN A 176 20.88 7.86 -22.90
N THR A 177 19.78 8.43 -23.38
CA THR A 177 18.80 9.13 -22.54
C THR A 177 17.95 8.11 -21.78
N ALA A 178 17.83 8.29 -20.46
CA ALA A 178 17.01 7.48 -19.57
C ALA A 178 15.49 7.74 -19.74
N PHE A 179 14.94 7.43 -20.92
CA PHE A 179 13.59 7.82 -21.34
C PHE A 179 12.46 7.17 -20.50
N LEU A 180 12.72 6.05 -19.82
CA LEU A 180 11.74 5.40 -18.95
C LEU A 180 11.91 5.71 -17.47
N LYS A 181 12.90 6.51 -17.07
CA LYS A 181 13.13 6.86 -15.65
C LYS A 181 11.85 7.39 -15.00
N ILE A 182 11.24 8.42 -15.60
CA ILE A 182 10.04 9.08 -15.05
C ILE A 182 8.87 8.11 -14.89
N PRO A 183 8.42 7.39 -15.93
CA PRO A 183 7.29 6.48 -15.77
C PRO A 183 7.61 5.29 -14.85
N PHE A 184 8.83 4.73 -14.86
CA PHE A 184 9.21 3.71 -13.89
C PHE A 184 9.14 4.22 -12.46
N SER A 185 9.65 5.44 -12.20
CA SER A 185 9.58 6.02 -10.86
C SER A 185 8.14 6.21 -10.40
N LYS A 186 7.28 6.80 -11.23
CA LYS A 186 5.84 6.95 -10.94
C LYS A 186 5.16 5.62 -10.60
N TRP A 187 5.49 4.54 -11.32
CA TRP A 187 4.92 3.22 -11.08
C TRP A 187 5.33 2.63 -9.72
N LEU A 188 6.63 2.69 -9.40
CA LEU A 188 7.14 2.14 -8.13
C LEU A 188 6.73 2.98 -6.91
N GLU A 189 6.56 4.29 -7.07
CA GLU A 189 6.03 5.18 -6.02
C GLU A 189 4.59 4.83 -5.63
N LYS A 190 3.78 4.39 -6.61
CA LYS A 190 2.45 3.82 -6.37
C LYS A 190 2.49 2.47 -5.63
N GLY A 191 3.67 1.93 -5.32
CA GLY A 191 3.81 0.61 -4.71
C GLY A 191 3.63 -0.56 -5.69
N ASN A 192 3.73 -0.30 -6.99
CA ASN A 192 3.67 -1.35 -8.00
C ASN A 192 5.07 -1.93 -8.27
N THR A 193 5.15 -2.96 -9.12
CA THR A 193 6.40 -3.65 -9.46
C THR A 193 6.51 -3.90 -10.97
N ILE A 194 7.74 -4.04 -11.46
CA ILE A 194 8.02 -4.34 -12.87
C ILE A 194 8.92 -5.58 -12.92
N HIS A 195 8.52 -6.57 -13.71
CA HIS A 195 9.25 -7.83 -13.86
C HIS A 195 9.67 -7.99 -15.32
N PHE A 196 10.98 -8.03 -15.56
CA PHE A 196 11.54 -8.27 -16.88
C PHE A 196 11.86 -9.74 -17.03
N PHE A 197 11.35 -10.36 -18.09
CA PHE A 197 11.79 -11.67 -18.56
C PHE A 197 12.48 -11.47 -19.91
N ILE A 198 13.78 -11.69 -19.94
CA ILE A 198 14.67 -11.32 -21.04
C ILE A 198 15.06 -12.57 -21.83
N ALA A 199 14.60 -12.63 -23.07
CA ALA A 199 14.93 -13.68 -24.02
C ALA A 199 16.06 -13.22 -24.94
N ASP A 200 17.15 -13.97 -24.98
CA ASP A 200 18.24 -13.73 -25.92
C ASP A 200 17.89 -14.33 -27.29
N TYR A 201 18.14 -13.59 -28.37
CA TYR A 201 18.03 -14.09 -29.73
C TYR A 201 19.13 -13.52 -30.63
N LYS A 202 19.22 -14.03 -31.86
CA LYS A 202 20.17 -13.55 -32.87
C LYS A 202 19.45 -12.95 -34.05
N GLU A 203 19.89 -11.76 -34.45
CA GLU A 203 19.58 -11.17 -35.73
C GLU A 203 20.84 -11.24 -36.63
N GLY A 204 20.99 -12.36 -37.36
CA GLY A 204 22.23 -12.65 -38.07
C GLY A 204 23.40 -12.82 -37.08
N PRO A 205 24.49 -12.05 -37.19
CA PRO A 205 25.61 -12.10 -36.24
C PRO A 205 25.36 -11.29 -34.96
N VAL A 206 24.31 -10.46 -34.90
CA VAL A 206 24.06 -9.53 -33.79
C VAL A 206 23.26 -10.24 -32.71
N ALA A 207 23.77 -10.22 -31.47
CA ALA A 207 23.03 -10.65 -30.30
C ALA A 207 22.04 -9.56 -29.86
N LYS A 208 20.79 -9.94 -29.64
CA LYS A 208 19.71 -9.04 -29.24
C LYS A 208 18.90 -9.62 -28.08
N HIS A 209 18.09 -8.76 -27.47
CA HIS A 209 17.20 -9.11 -26.37
C HIS A 209 15.76 -8.78 -26.74
N LEU A 210 14.85 -9.71 -26.46
CA LEU A 210 13.42 -9.45 -26.44
C LEU A 210 12.94 -9.50 -24.99
N TYR A 211 12.13 -8.54 -24.59
CA TYR A 211 11.70 -8.39 -23.21
C TYR A 211 10.20 -8.64 -23.11
N PHE A 212 9.82 -9.56 -22.23
CA PHE A 212 8.46 -9.71 -21.74
C PHE A 212 8.40 -9.00 -20.39
N THR A 213 7.89 -7.77 -20.40
CA THR A 213 7.89 -6.89 -19.23
C THR A 213 6.50 -6.86 -18.62
N ILE A 214 6.37 -7.40 -17.41
CA ILE A 214 5.13 -7.40 -16.65
C ILE A 214 5.14 -6.23 -15.68
N PHE A 215 4.22 -5.29 -15.88
CA PHE A 215 3.87 -4.25 -14.91
C PHE A 215 2.77 -4.82 -14.02
N ASN A 216 3.11 -5.14 -12.77
CA ASN A 216 2.15 -5.68 -11.81
C ASN A 216 1.62 -4.56 -10.93
N CYS A 217 0.30 -4.36 -10.96
CA CYS A 217 -0.41 -3.41 -10.11
C CYS A 217 -0.60 -4.01 -8.72
N GLY A 218 -0.08 -3.30 -7.72
CA GLY A 218 -0.10 -3.65 -6.31
C GLY A 218 0.72 -4.89 -5.92
N ASN A 219 0.29 -5.58 -4.87
CA ASN A 219 0.96 -6.78 -4.39
C ASN A 219 0.53 -8.00 -5.22
N PRO A 220 1.47 -8.82 -5.73
CA PRO A 220 1.14 -10.05 -6.43
C PRO A 220 0.26 -10.99 -5.60
N ASN A 221 -0.82 -11.48 -6.19
CA ASN A 221 -1.65 -12.56 -5.67
C ASN A 221 -1.95 -13.58 -6.79
N GLU A 222 -2.72 -14.63 -6.52
CA GLU A 222 -3.03 -15.68 -7.52
C GLU A 222 -3.70 -15.14 -8.80
N SER A 223 -4.44 -14.05 -8.70
CA SER A 223 -5.08 -13.38 -9.85
C SER A 223 -4.15 -12.42 -10.60
N SER A 224 -2.97 -12.09 -10.07
CA SER A 224 -2.03 -11.22 -10.74
C SER A 224 -1.43 -11.84 -12.01
N MET A 225 -1.13 -10.99 -12.99
CA MET A 225 -0.51 -11.41 -14.25
C MET A 225 0.82 -12.12 -14.02
N ILE A 226 1.66 -11.61 -13.11
CA ILE A 226 2.97 -12.22 -12.80
C ILE A 226 2.80 -13.67 -12.32
N SER A 227 1.88 -13.94 -11.41
CA SER A 227 1.61 -15.29 -10.87
C SER A 227 1.19 -16.29 -11.94
N LYS A 228 0.54 -15.82 -13.02
CA LYS A 228 0.09 -16.64 -14.13
C LYS A 228 1.18 -16.89 -15.18
N LEU A 229 2.03 -15.90 -15.41
CA LEU A 229 3.03 -15.93 -16.50
C LEU A 229 4.43 -16.35 -16.06
N GLU A 230 4.79 -16.20 -14.79
CA GLU A 230 6.16 -16.45 -14.29
C GLU A 230 6.69 -17.84 -14.67
N SER A 231 5.91 -18.89 -14.44
CA SER A 231 6.31 -20.27 -14.79
C SER A 231 6.41 -20.51 -16.29
N LYS A 232 5.69 -19.74 -17.11
CA LYS A 232 5.69 -19.86 -18.58
C LYS A 232 6.87 -19.12 -19.20
N LEU A 233 7.28 -18.01 -18.59
CA LEU A 233 8.39 -17.18 -19.06
C LEU A 233 9.74 -17.64 -18.50
N GLY A 234 9.77 -18.28 -17.32
CA GLY A 234 11.01 -18.59 -16.61
C GLY A 234 11.90 -19.68 -17.23
N ALA A 235 11.38 -20.52 -18.13
CA ALA A 235 12.14 -21.67 -18.65
C ALA A 235 13.30 -21.29 -19.59
N LEU A 236 13.23 -20.12 -20.23
CA LEU A 236 14.17 -19.71 -21.30
C LEU A 236 14.69 -18.27 -21.16
N THR A 237 14.44 -17.60 -20.02
CA THR A 237 14.74 -16.17 -19.89
C THR A 237 15.55 -15.83 -18.64
N THR A 238 16.32 -14.74 -18.72
CA THR A 238 16.87 -14.09 -17.53
C THR A 238 15.79 -13.21 -16.92
N ARG A 239 15.48 -13.40 -15.63
CA ARG A 239 14.53 -12.54 -14.89
C ARG A 239 15.24 -11.45 -14.12
N PHE A 240 14.73 -10.22 -14.23
CA PHE A 240 15.12 -9.09 -13.38
C PHE A 240 13.88 -8.40 -12.81
N ASP A 241 13.82 -8.26 -11.49
CA ASP A 241 12.73 -7.55 -10.82
C ASP A 241 13.15 -6.11 -10.48
N LEU A 242 12.45 -5.14 -11.08
CA LEU A 242 12.53 -3.73 -10.73
C LEU A 242 11.47 -3.40 -9.67
N SER A 243 11.89 -3.26 -8.41
CA SER A 243 11.01 -3.08 -7.26
C SER A 243 11.74 -2.42 -6.09
N ASN A 244 11.03 -1.58 -5.33
CA ASN A 244 11.50 -1.05 -4.04
C ASN A 244 11.11 -1.94 -2.84
N LYS A 245 10.48 -3.08 -3.10
CA LYS A 245 10.00 -4.07 -2.12
C LYS A 245 10.08 -5.49 -2.67
N SER A 246 11.27 -5.91 -3.12
CA SER A 246 11.47 -7.26 -3.69
C SER A 246 11.45 -8.38 -2.63
N TYR A 247 11.45 -8.03 -1.35
CA TYR A 247 11.35 -8.99 -0.25
C TYR A 247 9.93 -9.52 -0.06
N LYS A 248 9.82 -10.72 0.51
CA LYS A 248 8.53 -11.33 0.90
C LYS A 248 8.51 -11.60 2.40
N LEU A 249 7.37 -11.36 3.04
CA LEU A 249 7.19 -11.65 4.46
C LEU A 249 6.32 -12.89 4.65
N ARG A 250 6.64 -13.69 5.65
CA ARG A 250 5.83 -14.83 6.08
C ARG A 250 5.95 -15.06 7.58
N THR A 251 4.97 -15.73 8.16
CA THR A 251 5.01 -16.17 9.56
C THR A 251 5.13 -17.69 9.63
N ALA A 252 5.68 -18.23 10.72
CA ALA A 252 5.74 -19.68 10.98
C ALA A 252 5.18 -20.02 12.36
N TYR A 253 3.98 -19.56 12.65
CA TYR A 253 3.35 -19.75 13.95
C TYR A 253 2.81 -21.19 14.12
N PRO A 254 2.78 -21.74 15.35
CA PRO A 254 2.28 -23.10 15.60
C PRO A 254 0.82 -23.32 15.22
N GLY A 255 0.04 -22.24 15.14
CA GLY A 255 -1.37 -22.27 14.78
C GLY A 255 -1.88 -20.89 14.38
N GLU A 256 -3.06 -20.85 13.76
CA GLU A 256 -3.62 -19.63 13.18
C GLU A 256 -3.94 -18.53 14.19
N LYS A 257 -4.17 -18.90 15.45
CA LYS A 257 -4.49 -18.00 16.56
C LYS A 257 -3.33 -17.84 17.56
N SER A 258 -2.17 -18.40 17.28
CA SER A 258 -1.07 -18.48 18.25
C SER A 258 -0.19 -17.23 18.27
N GLY A 259 -0.13 -16.51 17.14
CA GLY A 259 0.80 -15.40 16.94
C GLY A 259 2.27 -15.76 17.12
N GLY A 260 3.12 -14.75 17.10
CA GLY A 260 4.57 -14.83 17.27
C GLY A 260 5.05 -14.48 18.67
N ILE A 261 4.15 -14.37 19.66
CA ILE A 261 4.51 -13.94 21.01
C ILE A 261 5.21 -15.04 21.81
N PHE A 262 5.85 -14.66 22.93
CA PHE A 262 6.45 -15.63 23.84
C PHE A 262 5.45 -16.68 24.33
N TYR A 263 5.88 -17.94 24.28
CA TYR A 263 5.09 -19.11 24.64
C TYR A 263 5.96 -20.05 25.49
N ASP A 264 5.56 -20.29 26.73
CA ASP A 264 6.31 -21.14 27.65
C ASP A 264 6.03 -22.62 27.34
N THR A 265 6.94 -23.27 26.62
CA THR A 265 6.79 -24.70 26.25
C THR A 265 6.80 -25.67 27.44
N SER A 266 7.23 -25.24 28.63
CA SER A 266 7.24 -26.07 29.83
C SER A 266 5.87 -26.15 30.53
N GLY A 267 4.92 -25.29 30.14
CA GLY A 267 3.56 -25.28 30.66
C GLY A 267 2.85 -26.62 30.48
N LYS A 268 2.20 -27.10 31.55
CA LYS A 268 1.54 -28.42 31.59
C LYS A 268 0.21 -28.49 30.83
N SER A 269 -0.33 -27.36 30.40
CA SER A 269 -1.55 -27.22 29.59
C SER A 269 -1.38 -26.08 28.59
N ASP A 270 -2.16 -26.05 27.52
CA ASP A 270 -2.03 -24.98 26.52
C ASP A 270 -2.33 -23.59 27.07
N ASN A 271 -3.24 -23.50 28.05
CA ASN A 271 -3.48 -22.26 28.80
C ASN A 271 -2.24 -21.83 29.60
N ALA A 272 -1.55 -22.78 30.24
CA ALA A 272 -0.34 -22.47 31.01
C ALA A 272 0.82 -22.05 30.11
N LYS A 273 0.88 -22.56 28.87
CA LYS A 273 1.91 -22.18 27.90
C LYS A 273 1.66 -20.78 27.29
N ASN A 274 0.40 -20.36 27.15
CA ASN A 274 0.00 -19.02 26.71
C ASN A 274 0.07 -18.00 27.87
N VAL A 275 1.28 -17.72 28.36
CA VAL A 275 1.51 -16.87 29.54
C VAL A 275 1.11 -15.40 29.36
N LEU A 276 0.97 -14.94 28.11
CA LEU A 276 0.53 -13.59 27.76
C LEU A 276 -0.98 -13.52 27.46
N ASP A 277 -1.69 -14.64 27.56
CA ASP A 277 -3.16 -14.71 27.45
C ASP A 277 -3.70 -14.03 26.18
N LEU A 278 -3.17 -14.41 25.01
CA LEU A 278 -3.64 -13.92 23.71
C LEU A 278 -5.13 -14.23 23.49
N LYS A 279 -5.93 -13.19 23.22
CA LYS A 279 -7.39 -13.27 23.05
C LYS A 279 -7.84 -13.56 21.63
N ASP A 280 -9.10 -13.97 21.51
CA ASP A 280 -9.71 -14.44 20.26
C ASP A 280 -9.84 -13.37 19.14
N ASN A 281 -9.76 -12.09 19.48
CA ASN A 281 -9.78 -10.97 18.52
C ASN A 281 -8.39 -10.66 17.91
N TYR A 282 -7.41 -11.55 18.06
CA TYR A 282 -6.13 -11.49 17.36
C TYR A 282 -6.32 -11.44 15.85
N ILE A 283 -5.51 -10.62 15.16
CA ILE A 283 -5.52 -10.52 13.70
C ILE A 283 -4.11 -10.73 13.16
N ASN A 284 -4.02 -11.63 12.17
CA ASN A 284 -2.84 -11.79 11.32
C ASN A 284 -3.14 -11.20 9.95
N GLY A 285 -2.81 -9.92 9.75
CA GLY A 285 -3.06 -9.25 8.48
C GLY A 285 -2.27 -9.85 7.31
N LEU A 286 -1.14 -10.51 7.60
CA LEU A 286 -0.23 -11.02 6.59
C LEU A 286 -0.87 -12.13 5.74
N LYS A 287 -1.82 -12.89 6.31
CA LYS A 287 -2.60 -13.88 5.57
C LYS A 287 -3.37 -13.28 4.40
N ASN A 288 -3.78 -12.02 4.53
CA ASN A 288 -4.51 -11.26 3.51
C ASN A 288 -3.57 -10.32 2.73
N GLY A 289 -2.25 -10.52 2.84
CA GLY A 289 -1.23 -9.70 2.21
C GLY A 289 -0.94 -8.38 2.92
N ASN A 290 -1.58 -8.08 4.06
CA ASN A 290 -1.37 -6.85 4.82
C ASN A 290 -0.23 -7.01 5.84
N HIS A 291 0.75 -6.12 5.83
CA HIS A 291 1.94 -6.27 6.65
C HIS A 291 1.75 -5.78 8.10
N PHE A 292 0.79 -6.37 8.81
CA PHE A 292 0.56 -6.07 10.23
C PHE A 292 -0.06 -7.23 10.99
N GLU A 293 -0.03 -7.13 12.31
CA GLU A 293 -0.77 -7.98 13.24
C GLU A 293 -1.32 -7.17 14.42
N PHE A 294 -2.42 -7.65 15.00
CA PHE A 294 -3.00 -7.10 16.23
C PHE A 294 -3.03 -8.16 17.33
N TYR A 295 -2.44 -7.83 18.48
CA TYR A 295 -2.27 -8.65 19.67
C TYR A 295 -3.08 -8.08 20.85
N PRO A 296 -4.31 -8.60 21.06
CA PRO A 296 -5.11 -8.34 22.25
C PRO A 296 -4.69 -9.30 23.37
N LEU A 297 -3.94 -8.79 24.33
CA LEU A 297 -3.41 -9.57 25.45
C LEU A 297 -4.32 -9.44 26.67
N GLY A 298 -4.61 -10.54 27.34
CA GLY A 298 -5.39 -10.57 28.58
C GLY A 298 -4.65 -10.05 29.80
N VAL A 299 -3.31 -10.00 29.73
CA VAL A 299 -2.46 -9.48 30.80
C VAL A 299 -2.17 -8.00 30.64
N ASP A 300 -1.82 -7.33 31.74
CA ASP A 300 -1.37 -5.94 31.74
C ASP A 300 0.16 -5.80 31.60
N TRP A 301 0.63 -4.58 31.32
CA TRP A 301 2.06 -4.31 31.19
C TRP A 301 2.88 -4.62 32.45
N LYS A 302 2.26 -4.50 33.64
CA LYS A 302 2.90 -4.85 34.91
C LYS A 302 3.20 -6.34 34.98
N THR A 303 2.23 -7.17 34.61
CA THR A 303 2.34 -8.62 34.53
C THR A 303 3.36 -9.01 33.46
N ILE A 304 3.32 -8.37 32.28
CA ILE A 304 4.32 -8.58 31.22
C ILE A 304 5.75 -8.30 31.74
N ALA A 305 5.95 -7.19 32.44
CA ALA A 305 7.26 -6.84 33.00
C ALA A 305 7.74 -7.84 34.07
N GLN A 306 6.82 -8.35 34.91
CA GLN A 306 7.12 -9.38 35.90
C GLN A 306 7.47 -10.72 35.24
N LEU A 307 6.72 -11.12 34.21
CA LEU A 307 6.99 -12.33 33.43
C LEU A 307 8.35 -12.21 32.73
N HIS A 308 8.64 -11.08 32.07
CA HIS A 308 9.93 -10.84 31.44
C HIS A 308 11.08 -11.00 32.45
N THR A 309 10.98 -10.39 33.64
CA THR A 309 11.99 -10.53 34.70
C THR A 309 12.17 -12.00 35.14
N THR A 310 11.05 -12.72 35.29
CA THR A 310 11.03 -14.10 35.79
C THR A 310 11.65 -15.09 34.79
N TYR A 311 11.35 -14.92 33.51
CA TYR A 311 11.85 -15.79 32.44
C TYR A 311 13.24 -15.38 31.93
N ALA A 312 13.60 -14.10 32.01
CA ALA A 312 14.94 -13.64 31.65
C ALA A 312 16.03 -14.32 32.52
N ALA A 313 15.74 -14.54 33.81
CA ALA A 313 16.63 -15.29 34.71
C ALA A 313 16.88 -16.74 34.27
N GLN A 314 16.04 -17.27 33.38
CA GLN A 314 16.11 -18.62 32.80
C GLN A 314 16.66 -18.59 31.36
N ASN A 315 17.16 -17.44 30.89
CA ASN A 315 17.52 -17.17 29.50
C ASN A 315 16.34 -17.36 28.52
N GLN A 316 15.12 -17.08 28.97
CA GLN A 316 13.88 -17.16 28.19
C GLN A 316 13.19 -15.79 28.13
N PHE A 317 12.20 -15.65 27.23
CA PHE A 317 11.38 -14.44 27.06
C PHE A 317 12.14 -13.13 26.78
N ASN A 318 13.33 -13.20 26.19
CA ASN A 318 14.04 -12.00 25.73
C ASN A 318 13.38 -11.39 24.50
N ASP A 319 12.93 -12.25 23.58
CA ASP A 319 12.16 -11.85 22.41
C ASP A 319 10.66 -11.86 22.71
N PHE A 320 10.03 -10.71 22.52
CA PHE A 320 8.58 -10.55 22.64
C PHE A 320 7.86 -11.07 21.40
N PHE A 321 8.36 -10.77 20.20
CA PHE A 321 7.86 -11.33 18.93
C PHE A 321 8.95 -12.13 18.21
N ARG A 322 8.57 -13.29 17.67
CA ARG A 322 9.41 -14.22 16.92
C ARG A 322 8.65 -14.83 15.76
N LYS A 323 9.39 -15.54 14.88
CA LYS A 323 8.86 -16.32 13.76
C LYS A 323 8.17 -15.49 12.66
N LEU A 324 8.49 -14.20 12.57
CA LEU A 324 8.31 -13.41 11.35
C LEU A 324 9.58 -13.54 10.51
N TYR A 325 9.43 -13.94 9.26
CA TYR A 325 10.55 -14.15 8.35
C TYR A 325 10.46 -13.22 7.14
N ILE A 326 11.64 -12.81 6.66
CA ILE A 326 11.81 -12.04 5.44
C ILE A 326 12.69 -12.82 4.45
N ASP A 327 12.21 -12.95 3.23
CA ASP A 327 12.97 -13.47 2.10
C ASP A 327 13.73 -12.31 1.43
N LEU A 328 15.05 -12.32 1.59
CA LEU A 328 16.00 -11.36 1.02
C LEU A 328 16.78 -11.95 -0.16
N SER A 329 16.34 -13.08 -0.72
CA SER A 329 17.05 -13.74 -1.84
C SER A 329 16.89 -13.04 -3.18
N ASN A 330 15.88 -12.16 -3.32
CA ASN A 330 15.73 -11.30 -4.48
C ASN A 330 16.39 -9.94 -4.24
N ASP A 331 17.65 -9.84 -4.65
CA ASP A 331 18.47 -8.64 -4.57
C ASP A 331 18.60 -7.91 -5.91
N ASP A 332 17.66 -8.14 -6.85
CA ASP A 332 17.82 -7.62 -8.22
C ASP A 332 17.96 -6.10 -8.26
N SER A 333 17.06 -5.41 -7.56
CA SER A 333 17.01 -3.95 -7.47
C SER A 333 17.86 -3.39 -6.33
N TYR A 334 17.74 -3.98 -5.14
CA TYR A 334 18.37 -3.48 -3.92
C TYR A 334 18.92 -4.61 -3.08
N THR A 335 20.09 -4.38 -2.49
CA THR A 335 20.54 -5.14 -1.33
C THR A 335 19.99 -4.46 -0.08
N PHE A 336 19.10 -5.14 0.64
CA PHE A 336 18.58 -4.66 1.92
C PHE A 336 19.60 -4.88 3.03
N GLY A 337 19.92 -3.83 3.79
CA GLY A 337 20.96 -3.84 4.81
C GLY A 337 20.40 -4.11 6.20
N ASP A 338 20.19 -3.02 6.94
CA ASP A 338 19.83 -2.95 8.35
C ASP A 338 18.35 -2.63 8.54
N PHE A 339 17.82 -3.13 9.65
CA PHE A 339 16.44 -2.93 10.08
C PHE A 339 16.42 -2.47 11.53
N ASP A 340 15.33 -1.83 11.93
CA ASP A 340 15.14 -1.35 13.30
C ASP A 340 13.70 -1.51 13.76
N VAL A 341 13.48 -1.22 15.03
CA VAL A 341 12.15 -1.16 15.64
C VAL A 341 11.87 0.26 16.12
N LYS A 342 10.70 0.79 15.75
CA LYS A 342 10.15 2.03 16.31
C LYS A 342 8.89 1.72 17.08
N VAL A 343 8.76 2.25 18.29
CA VAL A 343 7.58 2.04 19.13
C VAL A 343 6.85 3.37 19.31
N SER A 344 5.53 3.35 19.25
CA SER A 344 4.69 4.54 19.39
C SER A 344 3.39 4.24 20.13
N ALA A 345 2.90 5.19 20.91
CA ALA A 345 1.56 5.16 21.47
C ALA A 345 0.61 5.87 20.49
N ILE A 346 -0.45 5.18 20.09
CA ILE A 346 -1.34 5.64 19.00
C ILE A 346 -2.78 5.91 19.44
N LYS A 347 -3.04 5.93 20.75
CA LYS A 347 -4.40 6.05 21.30
C LYS A 347 -5.20 7.19 20.70
N ALA A 348 -4.67 8.41 20.73
CA ALA A 348 -5.39 9.60 20.31
C ALA A 348 -5.77 9.51 18.82
N ASP A 349 -4.81 9.15 17.96
CA ASP A 349 -5.04 8.97 16.53
C ASP A 349 -6.03 7.83 16.22
N PHE A 350 -5.90 6.69 16.93
CA PHE A 350 -6.82 5.56 16.78
C PHE A 350 -8.25 5.89 17.23
N GLU A 351 -8.41 6.61 18.33
CA GLU A 351 -9.73 7.05 18.82
C GLU A 351 -10.35 8.06 17.86
N ASN A 352 -9.56 9.01 17.35
CA ASN A 352 -10.01 9.96 16.33
C ASN A 352 -10.47 9.24 15.05
N PHE A 353 -9.67 8.29 14.54
CA PHE A 353 -10.06 7.43 13.43
C PHE A 353 -11.36 6.68 13.71
N SER A 354 -11.44 6.04 14.88
CA SER A 354 -12.57 5.19 15.26
C SER A 354 -13.87 5.99 15.36
N LYS A 355 -13.82 7.19 15.94
CA LYS A 355 -14.95 8.13 16.00
C LYS A 355 -15.36 8.56 14.58
N ALA A 356 -14.42 9.00 13.76
CA ALA A 356 -14.70 9.41 12.37
C ALA A 356 -15.29 8.27 11.52
N ALA A 357 -14.81 7.04 11.72
CA ALA A 357 -15.34 5.85 11.06
C ALA A 357 -16.75 5.49 11.54
N GLU A 358 -17.04 5.66 12.83
CA GLU A 358 -18.38 5.43 13.39
C GLU A 358 -19.39 6.42 12.82
N VAL A 359 -19.07 7.72 12.83
CA VAL A 359 -19.97 8.77 12.30
C VAL A 359 -20.42 8.45 10.87
N LYS A 360 -19.54 7.91 10.03
CA LYS A 360 -19.86 7.53 8.63
C LYS A 360 -20.96 6.48 8.49
N LYS A 361 -21.24 5.70 9.54
CA LYS A 361 -22.34 4.72 9.57
C LYS A 361 -23.70 5.38 9.81
N HIS A 362 -23.71 6.59 10.37
CA HIS A 362 -24.91 7.35 10.74
C HIS A 362 -25.24 8.41 9.69
N LYS A 363 -25.29 8.01 8.41
CA LYS A 363 -25.67 8.93 7.33
C LYS A 363 -27.12 9.42 7.55
N PRO A 364 -27.37 10.75 7.51
CA PRO A 364 -28.70 11.29 7.75
C PRO A 364 -29.68 10.86 6.66
N LYS A 365 -30.93 10.65 7.06
CA LYS A 365 -32.09 10.58 6.17
C LYS A 365 -32.40 11.98 5.67
N LEU A 366 -32.46 12.14 4.35
CA LEU A 366 -32.73 13.42 3.70
C LEU A 366 -34.14 13.47 3.12
N ALA A 367 -34.71 14.67 3.08
CA ALA A 367 -35.94 15.00 2.39
C ALA A 367 -35.74 16.32 1.61
N LYS A 368 -36.56 16.55 0.59
CA LYS A 368 -36.56 17.82 -0.15
C LYS A 368 -37.28 18.91 0.65
N GLY A 369 -36.61 20.05 0.83
CA GLY A 369 -37.19 21.26 1.37
C GLY A 369 -38.17 21.93 0.41
N SER A 370 -38.89 22.94 0.90
CA SER A 370 -39.80 23.75 0.07
C SER A 370 -39.09 24.53 -1.05
N ASP A 371 -37.77 24.70 -0.93
CA ASP A 371 -36.87 25.32 -1.91
C ASP A 371 -36.20 24.30 -2.85
N GLY A 372 -36.53 23.01 -2.73
CA GLY A 372 -35.94 21.93 -3.52
C GLY A 372 -34.54 21.48 -3.07
N GLN A 373 -33.97 22.10 -2.03
CA GLN A 373 -32.68 21.69 -1.47
C GLN A 373 -32.85 20.50 -0.52
N ASP A 374 -31.76 19.74 -0.33
CA ASP A 374 -31.75 18.66 0.66
C ASP A 374 -31.73 19.23 2.08
N LYS A 375 -32.63 18.72 2.91
CA LYS A 375 -32.66 18.91 4.36
C LYS A 375 -32.72 17.56 5.05
N PHE A 376 -32.46 17.51 6.36
CA PHE A 376 -32.82 16.34 7.14
C PHE A 376 -34.32 16.05 7.05
N ALA A 377 -34.67 14.78 6.95
CA ALA A 377 -36.05 14.34 7.06
C ALA A 377 -36.58 14.69 8.46
N ASP A 378 -37.86 15.06 8.57
CA ASP A 378 -38.45 15.44 9.86
C ASP A 378 -38.50 14.25 10.87
N SER A 379 -38.29 13.03 10.37
CA SER A 379 -38.16 11.80 11.17
C SER A 379 -36.71 11.46 11.58
N GLU A 380 -35.74 12.29 11.21
CA GLU A 380 -34.34 12.09 11.60
C GLU A 380 -34.16 12.36 13.10
N ASN A 381 -33.69 11.34 13.80
CA ASN A 381 -33.50 11.35 15.25
C ASN A 381 -32.18 10.71 15.68
N ASP A 382 -31.33 10.32 14.73
CA ASP A 382 -30.01 9.80 15.01
C ASP A 382 -29.10 10.93 15.54
N VAL A 383 -28.61 10.75 16.76
CA VAL A 383 -27.82 11.76 17.48
C VAL A 383 -26.51 12.07 16.73
N PHE A 384 -25.88 11.07 16.11
CA PHE A 384 -24.66 11.28 15.32
C PHE A 384 -24.98 12.04 14.03
N ALA A 385 -26.07 11.67 13.34
CA ALA A 385 -26.49 12.39 12.14
C ALA A 385 -26.72 13.88 12.42
N LEU A 386 -27.50 14.18 13.47
CA LEU A 386 -27.84 15.55 13.88
C LEU A 386 -26.62 16.36 14.36
N ALA A 387 -25.66 15.71 15.05
CA ALA A 387 -24.48 16.38 15.58
C ALA A 387 -23.36 16.54 14.53
N CYS A 388 -23.18 15.56 13.63
CA CYS A 388 -21.97 15.47 12.81
C CYS A 388 -22.13 15.92 11.36
N TYR A 389 -23.36 15.99 10.85
CA TYR A 389 -23.63 16.37 9.46
C TYR A 389 -24.23 17.77 9.36
N HIS A 390 -23.98 18.43 8.24
CA HIS A 390 -24.75 19.58 7.78
C HIS A 390 -26.13 19.11 7.30
N THR A 391 -27.12 20.01 7.28
CA THR A 391 -28.49 19.69 6.88
C THR A 391 -28.62 19.18 5.45
N ASP A 392 -27.64 19.50 4.58
CA ASP A 392 -27.53 19.00 3.21
C ASP A 392 -26.96 17.57 3.10
N GLY A 393 -26.67 16.92 4.24
CA GLY A 393 -26.13 15.58 4.31
C GLY A 393 -24.61 15.48 4.17
N LYS A 394 -23.89 16.60 4.09
CA LYS A 394 -22.41 16.59 4.08
C LYS A 394 -21.86 16.47 5.49
N LEU A 395 -20.80 15.69 5.65
CA LEU A 395 -20.12 15.53 6.94
C LEU A 395 -19.36 16.82 7.29
N LYS A 396 -19.46 17.29 8.54
CA LYS A 396 -18.70 18.47 9.01
C LYS A 396 -17.21 18.13 9.06
N GLU A 397 -16.36 19.12 8.78
CA GLU A 397 -14.91 18.92 8.62
C GLU A 397 -14.23 18.31 9.85
N GLN A 398 -14.67 18.67 11.06
CA GLN A 398 -14.13 18.15 12.32
C GLN A 398 -14.34 16.64 12.54
N TRP A 399 -15.23 16.00 11.77
CA TRP A 399 -15.52 14.57 11.83
C TRP A 399 -14.90 13.80 10.65
N LEU A 400 -14.16 14.50 9.77
CA LEU A 400 -13.28 13.87 8.82
C LEU A 400 -12.00 13.47 9.54
N TYR A 401 -11.64 12.19 9.43
CA TYR A 401 -10.37 11.70 9.98
C TYR A 401 -9.20 12.47 9.38
N LYS A 402 -8.36 13.02 10.26
CA LYS A 402 -7.06 13.61 9.96
C LYS A 402 -6.06 12.98 10.92
N PRO A 403 -4.95 12.39 10.42
CA PRO A 403 -3.98 11.75 11.29
C PRO A 403 -3.45 12.68 12.37
N GLU A 404 -3.42 12.20 13.61
CA GLU A 404 -2.79 12.88 14.73
C GLU A 404 -1.33 12.45 14.90
N PRO A 405 -0.44 13.32 15.39
CA PRO A 405 0.93 12.95 15.71
C PRO A 405 0.98 11.79 16.71
N VAL A 406 1.64 10.69 16.33
CA VAL A 406 1.88 9.57 17.24
C VAL A 406 3.00 9.90 18.23
N ILE A 407 2.89 9.42 19.46
CA ILE A 407 3.86 9.70 20.53
C ILE A 407 4.92 8.58 20.54
N PRO A 408 6.21 8.86 20.25
CA PRO A 408 7.25 7.85 20.34
C PRO A 408 7.41 7.30 21.76
N VAL A 409 7.61 6.00 21.87
CA VAL A 409 7.84 5.32 23.16
C VAL A 409 9.23 4.71 23.12
N ASN A 410 10.18 5.35 23.79
CA ASN A 410 11.58 4.92 23.75
C ASN A 410 11.85 3.76 24.71
N GLU A 411 12.90 2.99 24.41
CA GLU A 411 13.44 1.96 25.31
C GLU A 411 12.39 0.91 25.75
N VAL A 412 11.51 0.49 24.83
CA VAL A 412 10.57 -0.61 25.07
C VAL A 412 11.00 -1.86 24.34
N PHE A 413 11.13 -1.74 23.02
CA PHE A 413 11.55 -2.84 22.15
C PHE A 413 12.73 -2.42 21.29
N ILE A 414 13.52 -3.42 20.89
CA ILE A 414 14.60 -3.30 19.93
C ILE A 414 14.58 -4.50 18.99
N LEU A 415 15.17 -4.36 17.80
CA LEU A 415 15.40 -5.51 16.94
C LEU A 415 16.50 -6.41 17.51
N ASN A 416 16.27 -7.72 17.55
CA ASN A 416 17.29 -8.72 17.81
C ASN A 416 18.26 -8.82 16.62
N LYS A 417 19.22 -7.90 16.56
CA LYS A 417 20.18 -7.81 15.44
C LYS A 417 21.03 -9.08 15.30
N LEU A 418 21.39 -9.72 16.41
CA LEU A 418 22.18 -10.96 16.38
C LEU A 418 21.40 -12.11 15.71
N LEU A 419 20.12 -12.28 16.04
CA LEU A 419 19.25 -13.26 15.38
C LEU A 419 19.13 -12.97 13.88
N PHE A 420 18.85 -11.72 13.53
CA PHE A 420 18.70 -11.29 12.14
C PHE A 420 19.99 -11.57 11.34
N GLU A 421 21.14 -11.17 11.84
CA GLU A 421 22.43 -11.38 11.18
C GLU A 421 22.78 -12.87 11.05
N ASN A 422 22.54 -13.67 12.09
CA ASN A 422 22.85 -15.10 12.08
C ASN A 422 21.96 -15.85 11.09
N THR A 423 20.65 -15.60 11.11
CA THR A 423 19.72 -16.24 10.16
C THR A 423 19.96 -15.77 8.74
N ARG A 424 20.29 -14.49 8.53
CA ARG A 424 20.72 -13.95 7.24
C ARG A 424 21.96 -14.65 6.69
N LYS A 425 23.00 -14.87 7.51
CA LYS A 425 24.22 -15.57 7.05
C LYS A 425 23.98 -17.03 6.70
N GLN A 426 22.97 -17.66 7.29
CA GLN A 426 22.63 -19.07 7.07
C GLN A 426 21.75 -19.26 5.83
N ASP A 427 20.67 -18.48 5.71
CA ASP A 427 19.70 -18.62 4.62
C ASP A 427 19.00 -17.28 4.34
N HIS A 428 19.34 -16.68 3.19
CA HIS A 428 18.75 -15.42 2.75
C HIS A 428 17.24 -15.50 2.50
N LYS A 429 16.65 -16.69 2.33
CA LYS A 429 15.19 -16.86 2.16
C LYS A 429 14.44 -16.89 3.48
N ASN A 430 15.13 -17.20 4.57
CA ASN A 430 14.55 -17.53 5.87
C ASN A 430 15.19 -16.69 6.99
N VAL A 431 15.38 -15.39 6.73
CA VAL A 431 15.90 -14.44 7.72
C VAL A 431 14.81 -14.12 8.73
N GLU A 432 15.09 -14.24 10.03
CA GLU A 432 14.09 -14.03 11.08
C GLU A 432 14.19 -12.63 11.69
N PHE A 433 13.05 -11.97 11.84
CA PHE A 433 12.91 -10.82 12.72
C PHE A 433 12.51 -11.29 14.12
N GLY A 434 13.35 -10.95 15.10
CA GLY A 434 13.01 -11.01 16.52
C GLY A 434 12.88 -9.60 17.06
N VAL A 435 11.79 -9.32 17.76
CA VAL A 435 11.61 -8.06 18.50
C VAL A 435 11.82 -8.36 19.97
N SER A 436 12.92 -7.87 20.55
CA SER A 436 13.30 -8.08 21.94
C SER A 436 12.89 -6.92 22.82
N PHE A 437 12.75 -7.16 24.12
CA PHE A 437 12.75 -6.07 25.09
C PHE A 437 14.05 -5.27 24.98
N HIS A 438 13.93 -3.95 25.04
CA HIS A 438 15.10 -3.09 25.13
C HIS A 438 15.82 -3.34 26.47
N PRO A 439 17.17 -3.32 26.53
CA PRO A 439 17.89 -3.51 27.80
C PRO A 439 17.54 -2.48 28.89
N GLY A 440 17.16 -1.27 28.47
CA GLY A 440 16.64 -0.20 29.33
C GLY A 440 15.14 -0.27 29.62
N PHE A 441 14.45 -1.36 29.27
CA PHE A 441 13.01 -1.47 29.46
C PHE A 441 12.61 -1.23 30.91
N ASN A 442 11.72 -0.26 31.09
CA ASN A 442 11.07 0.03 32.35
C ASN A 442 9.57 0.24 32.11
N LEU A 443 8.73 -0.23 33.04
CA LEU A 443 7.28 -0.02 32.96
C LEU A 443 6.90 1.47 32.83
N LYS A 444 7.70 2.38 33.42
CA LYS A 444 7.51 3.83 33.32
C LYS A 444 7.62 4.38 31.89
N ASN A 445 8.27 3.65 30.99
CA ASN A 445 8.41 4.04 29.60
C ASN A 445 7.05 3.94 28.88
N ILE A 446 6.16 3.07 29.34
CA ILE A 446 4.78 2.96 28.86
C ILE A 446 3.92 4.02 29.55
N GLN A 447 3.84 5.21 28.96
CA GLN A 447 3.12 6.35 29.55
C GLN A 447 1.61 6.13 29.64
N ASP A 448 1.02 5.45 28.65
CA ASP A 448 -0.39 5.06 28.65
C ASP A 448 -0.52 3.54 28.63
N PRO A 449 -0.57 2.87 29.81
CA PRO A 449 -0.66 1.42 29.89
C PRO A 449 -2.00 0.86 29.41
N ASN A 450 -3.01 1.72 29.22
CA ASN A 450 -4.33 1.32 28.74
C ASN A 450 -4.50 1.57 27.23
N GLY A 451 -3.61 2.35 26.62
CA GLY A 451 -3.62 2.67 25.20
C GLY A 451 -3.13 1.52 24.31
N ILE A 452 -3.00 1.82 23.02
CA ILE A 452 -2.46 0.90 22.02
C ILE A 452 -1.00 1.26 21.75
N VAL A 453 -0.13 0.26 21.89
CA VAL A 453 1.28 0.37 21.53
C VAL A 453 1.48 -0.22 20.14
N LYS A 454 1.98 0.59 19.21
CA LYS A 454 2.36 0.19 17.86
C LYS A 454 3.87 -0.03 17.81
N VAL A 455 4.30 -1.15 17.23
CA VAL A 455 5.70 -1.53 17.05
C VAL A 455 5.95 -1.73 15.56
N ASP A 456 6.68 -0.82 14.95
CA ASP A 456 7.00 -0.84 13.53
C ASP A 456 8.40 -1.43 13.30
N ILE A 457 8.51 -2.42 12.42
CA ILE A 457 9.80 -2.82 11.84
C ILE A 457 10.09 -1.90 10.66
N VAL A 458 11.24 -1.23 10.70
CA VAL A 458 11.64 -0.20 9.73
C VAL A 458 12.88 -0.64 8.98
N LEU A 459 12.86 -0.51 7.65
CA LEU A 459 14.03 -0.68 6.80
C LEU A 459 14.91 0.58 6.87
N ASN A 460 16.08 0.47 7.49
CA ASN A 460 16.98 1.61 7.69
C ASN A 460 17.95 1.81 6.52
N THR A 461 18.40 0.74 5.88
CA THR A 461 19.35 0.87 4.77
C THR A 461 19.00 -0.05 3.60
N ALA A 462 19.02 0.52 2.40
CA ALA A 462 18.87 -0.18 1.14
C ALA A 462 19.82 0.45 0.13
N VAL A 463 20.62 -0.38 -0.55
CA VAL A 463 21.60 0.08 -1.54
C VAL A 463 21.20 -0.47 -2.90
N PRO A 464 21.08 0.38 -3.95
CA PRO A 464 20.86 -0.08 -5.31
C PRO A 464 21.90 -1.13 -5.72
N ASN A 465 21.46 -2.29 -6.21
CA ASN A 465 22.36 -3.35 -6.64
C ASN A 465 22.87 -3.11 -8.07
N LEU A 466 23.63 -2.02 -8.25
CA LEU A 466 24.18 -1.65 -9.57
C LEU A 466 25.29 -2.60 -10.05
N ALA A 467 25.77 -3.49 -9.18
CA ALA A 467 26.73 -4.54 -9.53
C ALA A 467 26.04 -5.83 -10.02
N ASN A 468 24.71 -5.88 -10.03
CA ASN A 468 23.97 -7.04 -10.51
C ASN A 468 24.31 -7.32 -11.98
N LEU A 469 24.88 -8.50 -12.24
CA LEU A 469 25.32 -8.90 -13.58
C LEU A 469 24.17 -8.93 -14.60
N LYS A 470 22.92 -9.11 -14.15
CA LYS A 470 21.73 -9.06 -15.00
C LYS A 470 21.52 -7.68 -15.61
N LEU A 471 22.04 -6.60 -15.01
CA LEU A 471 21.89 -5.25 -15.57
C LEU A 471 22.55 -5.09 -16.94
N SER A 472 23.57 -5.90 -17.24
CA SER A 472 24.20 -5.95 -18.57
C SER A 472 23.22 -6.33 -19.68
N LYS A 473 22.11 -7.03 -19.35
CA LYS A 473 21.06 -7.41 -20.31
C LYS A 473 20.21 -6.23 -20.78
N PHE A 474 20.32 -5.07 -20.14
CA PHE A 474 19.61 -3.84 -20.55
C PHE A 474 20.48 -2.91 -21.40
N GLN A 475 21.55 -3.45 -21.96
CA GLN A 475 22.50 -2.77 -22.82
C GLN A 475 22.69 -3.61 -24.09
N TRP A 476 22.85 -2.95 -25.24
CA TRP A 476 23.16 -3.62 -26.50
C TRP A 476 24.00 -2.72 -27.39
N VAL A 477 24.47 -3.26 -28.51
CA VAL A 477 25.11 -2.50 -29.57
C VAL A 477 24.20 -2.55 -30.78
N ASN A 478 23.80 -1.39 -31.29
CA ASN A 478 22.89 -1.33 -32.43
C ASN A 478 23.61 -1.71 -33.75
N ALA A 479 22.84 -1.82 -34.84
CA ALA A 479 23.38 -2.18 -36.16
C ALA A 479 24.45 -1.21 -36.70
N LYS A 480 24.53 0.01 -36.15
CA LYS A 480 25.54 1.03 -36.49
C LYS A 480 26.78 0.97 -35.58
N HIS A 481 26.93 -0.08 -34.78
CA HIS A 481 28.01 -0.25 -33.79
C HIS A 481 28.04 0.84 -32.71
N VAL A 482 26.90 1.46 -32.43
CA VAL A 482 26.73 2.43 -31.35
C VAL A 482 26.17 1.70 -30.12
N PRO A 483 26.81 1.82 -28.94
CA PRO A 483 26.25 1.31 -27.70
C PRO A 483 24.92 1.99 -27.36
N ASN A 484 23.88 1.20 -27.10
CA ASN A 484 22.63 1.64 -26.52
C ASN A 484 22.56 1.21 -25.05
N ILE A 485 22.49 2.20 -24.16
CA ILE A 485 22.42 2.05 -22.70
C ILE A 485 21.17 2.74 -22.13
N ALA A 486 20.22 3.16 -22.97
CA ALA A 486 19.09 4.00 -22.57
C ALA A 486 18.17 3.30 -21.55
N LEU A 487 17.89 2.01 -21.74
CA LEU A 487 17.08 1.22 -20.80
C LEU A 487 17.84 0.96 -19.48
N TYR A 488 19.13 0.62 -19.57
CA TYR A 488 20.00 0.51 -18.40
C TYR A 488 20.03 1.80 -17.56
N GLU A 489 20.24 2.96 -18.19
CA GLU A 489 20.23 4.24 -17.50
C GLU A 489 18.83 4.57 -16.94
N SER A 490 17.74 4.15 -17.59
CA SER A 490 16.39 4.27 -17.04
C SER A 490 16.25 3.49 -15.73
N ILE A 491 16.66 2.21 -15.71
CA ILE A 491 16.61 1.36 -14.51
C ILE A 491 17.52 1.89 -13.41
N LYS A 492 18.79 2.17 -13.72
CA LYS A 492 19.78 2.69 -12.78
C LYS A 492 19.33 3.99 -12.12
N ASN A 493 18.83 4.94 -12.91
CA ASN A 493 18.40 6.24 -12.39
C ASN A 493 17.13 6.11 -11.53
N THR A 494 16.20 5.21 -11.89
CA THR A 494 15.04 4.89 -11.04
C THR A 494 15.47 4.28 -9.70
N LEU A 495 16.41 3.31 -9.72
CA LEU A 495 16.92 2.69 -8.49
C LEU A 495 17.66 3.68 -7.57
N GLN A 496 18.39 4.63 -8.16
CA GLN A 496 19.10 5.65 -7.38
C GLN A 496 18.14 6.66 -6.73
N GLU A 497 17.02 6.96 -7.39
CA GLU A 497 15.99 7.89 -6.90
C GLU A 497 15.10 7.26 -5.82
N LEU A 498 14.66 6.01 -6.00
CA LEU A 498 13.59 5.40 -5.19
C LEU A 498 14.07 4.44 -4.10
N LYS A 499 15.20 4.76 -3.46
CA LYS A 499 15.76 3.93 -2.38
C LYS A 499 14.72 3.74 -1.26
N PRO A 500 14.37 2.49 -0.88
CA PRO A 500 13.35 2.22 0.13
C PRO A 500 13.88 2.39 1.57
N VAL A 501 14.47 3.54 1.88
CA VAL A 501 15.02 3.84 3.21
C VAL A 501 13.96 4.48 4.10
N ASN A 502 13.98 4.17 5.39
CA ASN A 502 13.04 4.64 6.42
C ASN A 502 11.57 4.25 6.14
N LYS A 503 11.36 3.09 5.51
CA LYS A 503 10.02 2.56 5.24
C LYS A 503 9.63 1.54 6.29
N ILE A 504 8.39 1.64 6.80
CA ILE A 504 7.79 0.61 7.65
C ILE A 504 7.52 -0.60 6.76
N ILE A 505 8.03 -1.76 7.17
CA ILE A 505 7.85 -3.01 6.42
C ILE A 505 6.84 -3.94 7.08
N TYR A 506 6.60 -3.78 8.39
CA TYR A 506 5.67 -4.57 9.19
C TYR A 506 5.28 -3.82 10.47
N SER A 507 4.05 -3.99 10.94
CA SER A 507 3.58 -3.37 12.20
C SER A 507 2.93 -4.39 13.14
N TYR A 508 3.26 -4.32 14.43
CA TYR A 508 2.52 -5.00 15.49
C TYR A 508 1.71 -3.97 16.27
N TYR A 509 0.44 -4.26 16.55
CA TYR A 509 -0.42 -3.48 17.42
C TYR A 509 -0.68 -4.27 18.70
N ILE A 510 -0.38 -3.71 19.86
CA ILE A 510 -0.54 -4.36 21.16
C ILE A 510 -1.58 -3.59 21.98
N LYS A 511 -2.60 -4.31 22.44
CA LYS A 511 -3.53 -3.83 23.46
C LYS A 511 -3.55 -4.83 24.62
N THR A 512 -3.30 -4.35 25.82
CA THR A 512 -3.35 -5.14 27.06
C THR A 512 -4.72 -5.07 27.73
N GLN A 513 -4.98 -5.98 28.66
CA GLN A 513 -6.24 -6.10 29.41
C GLN A 513 -7.47 -6.17 28.50
N GLN A 514 -7.45 -7.12 27.56
CA GLN A 514 -8.58 -7.41 26.67
C GLN A 514 -9.41 -8.60 27.12
#